data_AF-A0A4Y2SQ46-F1
#
_entry.id   AF-A0A4Y2SQ46-F1
#
_cell.length_a   1.000
_cell.length_b   1.000
_cell.length_c   1.000
_cell.angle_alpha   90.00
_cell.angle_beta   90.00
_cell.angle_gamma   90.00
#
_symmetry.space_group_name_H-M   'P 1'
#
loop_
_entity.id
_entity.type
_entity.pdbx_description
1 polymer ?
#
loop_
_entity_poly.entity_id
_entity_poly.type
_entity_poly.pdbx_seq_one_letter_code
_entity_poly.pdbx_strand_id
1 'polypeptide(L)'
;PTLSPARLQLHCSENVDEEAVEQWINENSTLECCEVLSNDDIVSRVTSGSEETRIFEECLESDEENLVTHQKLSQGDGLVNTEALLNYSEQEDKRTPTEKMTLRNLRSIIRRKVN
;
A
#
# COMPACT_ATOMS: atom_id res chain seq x y z
N PRO A 1 -32.36 -2.11 -19.66
CA PRO A 1 -31.99 -2.38 -18.26
C PRO A 1 -30.84 -1.46 -17.83
N THR A 2 -31.19 -0.39 -17.13
CA THR A 2 -30.31 0.71 -16.76
C THR A 2 -29.59 0.35 -15.45
N LEU A 3 -28.28 0.15 -15.48
CA LEU A 3 -27.49 -0.09 -14.26
C LEU A 3 -27.14 1.27 -13.63
N SER A 4 -27.68 1.53 -12.44
CA SER A 4 -27.38 2.73 -11.66
C SER A 4 -25.98 2.66 -11.03
N PRO A 5 -25.37 3.81 -10.65
CA PRO A 5 -24.06 3.83 -10.03
C PRO A 5 -24.18 3.37 -8.57
N ALA A 6 -23.51 2.27 -8.23
CA ALA A 6 -23.35 1.85 -6.85
C ALA A 6 -22.58 2.94 -6.09
N ARG A 7 -23.22 3.53 -5.09
CA ARG A 7 -22.56 4.39 -4.10
C ARG A 7 -21.59 3.51 -3.33
N LEU A 8 -20.29 3.71 -3.51
CA LEU A 8 -19.26 3.14 -2.64
C LEU A 8 -19.46 3.76 -1.24
N GLN A 9 -20.26 3.11 -0.40
CA GLN A 9 -20.28 3.38 1.03
C GLN A 9 -18.98 2.81 1.60
N LEU A 10 -18.04 3.69 1.93
CA LEU A 10 -16.85 3.32 2.69
C LEU A 10 -17.29 2.95 4.11
N HIS A 11 -17.56 1.67 4.34
CA HIS A 11 -18.07 1.14 5.60
C HIS A 11 -16.92 0.73 6.56
N CYS A 12 -15.75 1.37 6.43
CA CYS A 12 -14.51 0.94 7.09
C CYS A 12 -13.98 1.94 8.13
N SER A 13 -14.80 2.85 8.65
CA SER A 13 -14.46 3.49 9.93
C SER A 13 -15.04 2.61 11.04
N GLU A 14 -14.29 1.59 11.44
CA GLU A 14 -14.59 0.92 12.71
C GLU A 14 -14.36 1.95 13.82
N ASN A 15 -15.39 2.15 14.64
CA ASN A 15 -15.30 3.08 15.76
C ASN A 15 -14.42 2.40 16.81
N VAL A 16 -13.13 2.70 16.81
CA VAL A 16 -12.21 2.19 17.82
C VAL A 16 -12.49 2.95 19.12
N ASP A 17 -13.09 2.27 20.08
CA ASP A 17 -13.31 2.80 21.43
C ASP A 17 -12.08 2.59 22.32
N GLU A 18 -12.05 3.30 23.45
CA GLU A 18 -10.93 3.27 24.39
C GLU A 18 -10.70 1.87 24.97
N GLU A 19 -11.76 1.07 25.14
CA GLU A 19 -11.67 -0.30 25.65
C GLU A 19 -11.02 -1.22 24.60
N ALA A 20 -11.34 -1.05 23.32
CA ALA A 20 -10.70 -1.77 22.21
C ALA A 20 -9.20 -1.44 22.11
N VAL A 21 -8.80 -0.19 22.36
CA VAL A 21 -7.39 0.21 22.42
C VAL A 21 -6.70 -0.42 23.63
N GLU A 22 -7.33 -0.37 24.82
CA GLU A 22 -6.77 -0.99 26.02
C GLU A 22 -6.61 -2.51 25.88
N GLN A 23 -7.60 -3.19 25.27
CA GLN A 23 -7.50 -4.62 24.97
C GLN A 23 -6.38 -4.92 24.00
N TRP A 24 -6.26 -4.16 22.90
CA TRP A 24 -5.18 -4.34 21.93
C TRP A 24 -3.80 -4.15 22.57
N ILE A 25 -3.63 -3.14 23.43
CA ILE A 25 -2.37 -2.92 24.16
C ILE A 25 -2.09 -4.05 25.14
N ASN A 26 -3.10 -4.53 25.87
CA ASN A 26 -2.93 -5.59 26.86
C ASN A 26 -2.59 -6.94 26.20
N GLU A 27 -3.25 -7.27 25.08
CA GLU A 27 -2.93 -8.47 24.28
C GLU A 27 -1.53 -8.37 23.68
N ASN A 28 -1.18 -7.23 23.08
CA ASN A 28 0.14 -7.00 22.50
C ASN A 28 1.27 -6.99 23.55
N SER A 29 0.98 -6.59 24.78
CA SER A 29 1.92 -6.60 25.92
C SER A 29 2.23 -8.03 26.42
N THR A 30 1.37 -9.00 26.14
CA THR A 30 1.62 -10.42 26.47
C THR A 30 2.43 -11.18 25.41
N LEU A 31 2.67 -10.57 24.24
CA LEU A 31 3.51 -11.14 23.20
C LEU A 31 4.99 -10.98 23.59
N GLU A 32 5.76 -12.07 23.50
CA GLU A 32 7.19 -12.14 23.86
C GLU A 32 8.08 -11.19 23.05
N CYS A 33 7.54 -10.57 22.00
CA CYS A 33 8.25 -9.66 21.09
C CYS A 33 8.24 -8.19 21.55
N CYS A 34 7.49 -7.83 22.60
CA CYS A 34 7.35 -6.43 23.05
C CYS A 34 8.23 -6.13 24.27
N GLU A 35 9.33 -5.39 24.08
CA GLU A 35 10.15 -4.86 25.19
C GLU A 35 9.66 -3.47 25.60
N VAL A 36 9.45 -3.25 26.91
CA VAL A 36 9.12 -1.92 27.45
C VAL A 36 10.40 -1.10 27.59
N LEU A 37 10.53 -0.04 26.79
CA LEU A 37 11.69 0.84 26.78
C LEU A 37 11.46 2.08 27.63
N SER A 38 12.49 2.50 28.37
CA SER A 38 12.47 3.82 29.02
C SER A 38 12.78 4.93 28.01
N ASN A 39 12.45 6.18 28.36
CA ASN A 39 12.79 7.33 27.53
C ASN A 39 14.29 7.42 27.22
N ASP A 40 15.15 7.04 28.15
CA ASP A 40 16.60 7.05 27.96
C ASP A 40 17.03 5.94 26.98
N ASP A 41 16.37 4.78 27.01
CA ASP A 41 16.61 3.68 26.07
C ASP A 41 16.20 4.07 24.65
N ILE A 42 15.06 4.76 24.50
CA ILE A 42 14.58 5.28 23.20
C ILE A 42 15.57 6.31 22.64
N VAL A 43 16.00 7.28 23.47
CA VAL A 43 16.96 8.30 23.03
C VAL A 43 18.30 7.67 22.66
N SER A 44 18.75 6.67 23.42
CA SER A 44 19.97 5.91 23.14
C SER A 44 19.88 5.14 21.82
N ARG A 45 18.75 4.48 21.53
CA ARG A 45 18.52 3.76 20.27
C ARG A 45 18.38 4.67 19.05
N VAL A 46 17.79 5.86 19.23
CA VAL A 46 17.67 6.88 18.16
C VAL A 46 19.02 7.53 17.85
N THR A 47 19.87 7.71 18.86
CA THR A 47 21.19 8.34 18.71
C THR A 47 22.29 7.34 18.32
N SER A 48 22.17 6.07 18.75
CA SER A 48 23.03 4.96 18.35
C SER A 48 22.49 4.35 17.07
N GLY A 49 22.84 4.95 15.93
CA GLY A 49 22.42 4.46 14.62
C GLY A 49 22.78 2.99 14.41
N SER A 50 21.77 2.11 14.54
CA SER A 50 21.72 0.68 14.20
C SER A 50 22.18 -0.30 15.29
N GLU A 51 21.24 -1.13 15.80
CA GLU A 51 21.30 -2.62 15.73
C GLU A 51 19.98 -3.30 16.23
N GLU A 52 18.79 -2.85 15.82
CA GLU A 52 17.52 -3.55 16.12
C GLU A 52 16.64 -3.73 14.88
N THR A 53 17.24 -4.19 13.79
CA THR A 53 16.48 -4.60 12.60
C THR A 53 15.76 -5.93 12.77
N ARG A 54 15.85 -6.60 13.93
CA ARG A 54 15.28 -7.95 14.15
C ARG A 54 13.88 -7.95 14.76
N ILE A 55 13.51 -6.94 15.55
CA ILE A 55 12.19 -6.86 16.20
C ILE A 55 11.11 -6.39 15.21
N PHE A 56 11.50 -5.63 14.19
CA PHE A 56 10.59 -5.17 13.14
C PHE A 56 10.32 -6.23 12.06
N GLU A 57 11.11 -7.30 12.00
CA GLU A 57 10.97 -8.36 10.99
C GLU A 57 9.90 -9.38 11.39
N GLU A 58 9.76 -9.69 12.69
CA GLU A 58 8.75 -10.63 13.21
C GLU A 58 7.32 -10.05 13.21
N CYS A 59 7.18 -8.71 13.32
CA CYS A 59 5.87 -8.03 13.22
C CYS A 59 5.35 -7.92 11.77
N LEU A 60 6.22 -8.06 10.77
CA LEU A 60 5.82 -8.07 9.35
C LEU A 60 5.26 -9.43 8.91
N GLU A 61 5.37 -10.47 9.74
CA GLU A 61 4.99 -11.84 9.40
C GLU A 61 3.50 -12.14 9.71
N SER A 62 2.80 -11.27 10.46
CA SER A 62 1.40 -11.48 10.84
C SER A 62 0.35 -10.84 9.90
N ASP A 63 0.76 -10.15 8.83
CA ASP A 63 -0.16 -9.57 7.83
C ASP A 63 -0.35 -10.50 6.62
N GLU A 64 -0.27 -11.81 6.86
CA GLU A 64 -0.42 -12.91 5.89
C GLU A 64 -1.88 -13.10 5.40
N GLU A 65 -2.61 -12.01 5.19
CA GLU A 65 -3.88 -12.03 4.43
C GLU A 65 -4.04 -10.88 3.41
N ASN A 66 -2.96 -10.14 3.09
CA ASN A 66 -2.90 -9.43 1.82
C ASN A 66 -1.75 -10.00 1.01
N LEU A 67 -2.09 -10.96 0.14
CA LEU A 67 -1.21 -11.60 -0.83
C LEU A 67 -0.65 -10.59 -1.86
N VAL A 68 0.10 -9.57 -1.39
CA VAL A 68 1.07 -8.85 -2.20
C VAL A 68 2.21 -9.83 -2.40
N THR A 69 2.01 -10.72 -3.36
CA THR A 69 3.13 -11.43 -3.97
C THR A 69 4.07 -10.34 -4.48
N HIS A 70 5.24 -10.20 -3.84
CA HIS A 70 6.30 -9.31 -4.30
C HIS A 70 6.91 -9.88 -5.59
N GLN A 71 6.12 -9.91 -6.67
CA GLN A 71 6.59 -10.31 -7.97
C GLN A 71 7.51 -9.20 -8.47
N LYS A 72 8.81 -9.49 -8.51
CA LYS A 72 9.83 -8.59 -9.06
C LYS A 72 9.62 -8.48 -10.57
N LEU A 73 8.78 -7.54 -10.99
CA LEU A 73 8.60 -7.20 -12.40
C LEU A 73 9.89 -6.58 -12.92
N SER A 74 10.36 -7.04 -14.08
CA SER A 74 11.43 -6.32 -14.77
C SER A 74 10.93 -4.94 -15.17
N GLN A 75 11.83 -3.96 -15.30
CA GLN A 75 11.47 -2.61 -15.71
C GLN A 75 10.75 -2.61 -17.07
N GLY A 76 11.13 -3.52 -17.98
CA GLY A 76 10.45 -3.71 -19.26
C GLY A 76 9.02 -4.23 -19.10
N ASP A 77 8.84 -5.28 -18.30
CA ASP A 77 7.52 -5.89 -18.06
C ASP A 77 6.57 -4.89 -17.37
N GLY A 78 7.08 -4.10 -16.42
CA GLY A 78 6.33 -3.03 -15.78
C GLY A 78 5.86 -1.96 -16.77
N LEU A 79 6.71 -1.58 -17.74
CA LEU A 79 6.34 -0.61 -18.78
C LEU A 79 5.27 -1.16 -19.73
N VAL A 80 5.38 -2.42 -20.15
CA VAL A 80 4.38 -3.09 -21.00
C VAL A 80 3.03 -3.19 -20.28
N ASN A 81 3.02 -3.59 -19.02
CA ASN A 81 1.81 -3.66 -18.20
C ASN A 81 1.16 -2.29 -18.04
N THR A 82 1.96 -1.25 -17.79
CA THR A 82 1.46 0.13 -17.69
C THR A 82 0.87 0.61 -19.03
N GLU A 83 1.48 0.24 -20.17
CA GLU A 83 0.96 0.58 -21.49
C GLU A 83 -0.43 -0.02 -21.74
N ALA A 84 -0.62 -1.30 -21.37
CA ALA A 84 -1.89 -1.98 -21.50
C ALA A 84 -3.00 -1.32 -20.67
N LEU A 85 -2.68 -0.91 -19.43
CA LEU A 85 -3.61 -0.19 -18.55
C LEU A 85 -4.03 1.18 -19.10
N LEU A 86 -3.09 1.92 -19.70
CA LEU A 86 -3.39 3.20 -20.35
C LEU A 86 -4.30 3.00 -21.56
N ASN A 87 -4.09 1.94 -22.34
CA ASN A 87 -4.94 1.60 -23.49
C ASN A 87 -6.37 1.23 -23.08
N TYR A 88 -6.51 0.45 -22.01
CA TYR A 88 -7.82 0.14 -21.43
C TYR A 88 -8.52 1.42 -20.94
N SER A 89 -7.81 2.26 -20.19
CA SER A 89 -8.32 3.53 -19.66
C SER A 89 -8.78 4.50 -20.74
N GLU A 90 -8.08 4.55 -21.88
CA GLU A 90 -8.42 5.44 -23.00
C GLU A 90 -9.77 5.08 -23.65
N GLN A 91 -10.13 3.79 -23.62
CA GLN A 91 -11.37 3.26 -24.20
C GLN A 91 -12.60 3.54 -23.34
N GLU A 92 -12.45 4.01 -22.10
CA GLU A 92 -13.58 4.38 -21.28
C GLU A 92 -14.40 5.52 -21.92
N ASP A 93 -15.67 5.25 -22.21
CA ASP A 93 -16.57 6.21 -22.87
C ASP A 93 -16.82 7.48 -22.05
N LYS A 94 -16.67 7.38 -20.73
CA LYS A 94 -16.87 8.50 -19.79
C LYS A 94 -15.75 9.54 -19.83
N ARG A 95 -14.60 9.25 -20.47
CA ARG A 95 -13.47 10.17 -20.50
C ARG A 95 -13.65 11.30 -21.50
N THR A 96 -13.31 12.49 -21.03
CA THR A 96 -13.25 13.71 -21.84
C THR A 96 -12.17 13.59 -22.93
N PRO A 97 -12.28 14.36 -24.03
CA PRO A 97 -11.24 14.40 -25.05
C PRO A 97 -9.85 14.75 -24.51
N THR A 98 -9.78 15.65 -23.53
CA THR A 98 -8.52 16.04 -22.87
C THR A 98 -7.88 14.87 -22.13
N GLU A 99 -8.65 14.10 -21.37
CA GLU A 99 -8.13 12.92 -20.67
C GLU A 99 -7.63 11.87 -21.65
N LYS A 100 -8.36 11.60 -22.74
CA LYS A 100 -7.93 10.67 -23.79
C LYS A 100 -6.61 11.13 -24.44
N MET A 101 -6.45 12.43 -24.67
CA MET A 101 -5.21 13.01 -25.18
C MET A 101 -4.04 12.82 -24.20
N THR A 102 -4.26 13.07 -22.90
CA THR A 102 -3.25 12.85 -21.87
C THR A 102 -2.81 11.39 -21.80
N LEU A 103 -3.74 10.44 -21.86
CA LEU A 103 -3.42 9.01 -21.88
C LEU A 103 -2.60 8.62 -23.12
N ARG A 104 -2.96 9.14 -24.30
CA ARG A 104 -2.17 8.93 -25.53
C ARG A 104 -0.74 9.46 -25.41
N ASN A 105 -0.57 10.64 -24.81
CA ASN A 105 0.74 11.24 -24.58
C ASN A 105 1.60 10.38 -23.64
N LEU A 106 1.03 9.92 -22.54
CA LEU A 106 1.71 9.02 -21.59
C LEU A 106 2.12 7.70 -22.27
N ARG A 107 1.22 7.10 -23.06
CA ARG A 107 1.53 5.91 -23.86
C ARG A 107 2.68 6.14 -24.83
N SER A 108 2.72 7.30 -25.49
CA SER A 108 3.84 7.67 -26.38
C SER A 108 5.17 7.76 -25.64
N ILE A 109 5.19 8.30 -24.42
CA ILE A 109 6.40 8.39 -23.59
C ILE A 109 6.89 6.98 -23.21
N ILE A 110 5.99 6.09 -22.82
CA ILE A 110 6.33 4.69 -22.47
C ILE A 110 6.95 3.97 -23.67
N ARG A 111 6.33 4.05 -24.85
CA ARG A 111 6.87 3.42 -26.07
C ARG A 111 8.28 3.89 -26.42
N ARG A 112 8.60 5.17 -26.18
CA ARG A 112 9.96 5.70 -26.40
C ARG A 112 10.99 5.20 -25.37
N LYS A 113 10.55 4.70 -24.22
CA LYS A 113 11.43 4.11 -23.20
C LYS A 113 11.63 2.60 -23.37
N VAL A 114 10.69 1.94 -24.06
CA VAL A 114 10.77 0.51 -24.38
C VAL A 114 11.60 0.25 -25.64
N ASN A 115 11.58 1.16 -26.62
CA ASN A 115 12.38 1.10 -27.84
C ASN A 115 13.82 1.62 -27.68
#